data_AF-A0A444UZQ9-F1
#
_entry.id   AF-A0A444UZQ9-F1
#
_cell.length_a   1.000
_cell.length_b   1.000
_cell.length_c   1.000
_cell.angle_alpha   90.00
_cell.angle_beta   90.00
_cell.angle_gamma   90.00
#
_symmetry.space_group_name_H-M   'P 1'
#
loop_
_entity.id
_entity.type
_entity.pdbx_description
1 polymer ?
#
loop_
_entity_poly.entity_id
_entity_poly.type
_entity_poly.pdbx_seq_one_letter_code
_entity_poly.pdbx_strand_id
1 'polypeptide(L)'
;MVCSQQYDARADLWSVGVILYEALFGRPPFASRSYTELEEKIRSDKPIELCPSPHVSRECRDLLLRLLDRDPETRISFDEFFTHPFVDLEHMPSAESLGQATALVLEAVQKDETGEHSGALSLYCRALEHFVPAIHCELLPYHCPGFTCTIGNTP
;
A
#
# COMPACT_ATOMS: atom_id res chain seq x y z
N MET A 1 18.67 18.99 -23.51
CA MET A 1 19.26 17.68 -23.81
C MET A 1 19.44 17.00 -22.46
N VAL A 2 18.55 16.05 -22.17
CA VAL A 2 18.32 15.43 -20.86
C VAL A 2 19.57 14.64 -20.44
N CYS A 3 19.99 14.82 -19.19
CA CYS A 3 21.22 14.26 -18.64
C CYS A 3 21.21 12.73 -18.64
N SER A 4 22.19 12.17 -19.36
CA SER A 4 22.54 10.76 -19.44
C SER A 4 23.31 10.29 -18.19
N GLN A 5 22.65 10.24 -17.04
CA GLN A 5 23.11 9.44 -15.89
C GLN A 5 21.99 8.47 -15.55
N GLN A 6 22.32 7.20 -15.39
CA GLN A 6 21.41 6.07 -15.15
C GLN A 6 20.17 6.53 -14.36
N TYR A 7 19.03 6.55 -15.03
CA TYR A 7 17.76 6.85 -14.37
C TYR A 7 17.51 5.69 -13.41
N ASP A 8 17.85 5.91 -12.16
CA ASP A 8 17.66 4.94 -11.13
C ASP A 8 16.16 4.98 -10.80
N ALA A 9 15.39 4.02 -11.33
CA ALA A 9 13.94 3.96 -11.14
C ALA A 9 13.53 4.02 -9.65
N ARG A 10 14.47 3.75 -8.74
CA ARG A 10 14.39 3.99 -7.29
C ARG A 10 14.10 5.45 -6.90
N ALA A 11 14.26 6.42 -7.79
CA ALA A 11 13.82 7.81 -7.60
C ALA A 11 12.28 7.93 -7.51
N ASP A 12 11.55 7.06 -8.21
CA ASP A 12 10.08 7.02 -8.13
C ASP A 12 9.63 6.53 -6.74
N LEU A 13 10.35 5.55 -6.16
CA LEU A 13 10.09 5.06 -4.79
C LEU A 13 10.29 6.16 -3.73
N TRP A 14 11.30 7.01 -3.90
CA TRP A 14 11.45 8.19 -3.04
C TRP A 14 10.24 9.11 -3.13
N SER A 15 9.78 9.38 -4.35
CA SER A 15 8.62 10.24 -4.60
C SER A 15 7.34 9.65 -4.00
N VAL A 16 7.15 8.33 -4.10
CA VAL A 16 6.07 7.59 -3.43
C VAL A 16 6.14 7.75 -1.91
N GLY A 17 7.34 7.63 -1.31
CA GLY A 17 7.54 7.88 0.11
C GLY A 17 7.18 9.30 0.56
N VAL A 18 7.50 10.30 -0.27
CA VAL A 18 7.14 11.71 0.01
C VAL A 18 5.62 11.91 -0.04
N ILE A 19 4.96 11.35 -1.05
CA ILE A 19 3.49 11.41 -1.19
C ILE A 19 2.82 10.71 -0.01
N LEU A 20 3.31 9.53 0.38
CA LEU A 20 2.80 8.78 1.53
C LEU A 20 2.97 9.57 2.82
N TYR A 21 4.13 10.19 3.04
CA TYR A 21 4.35 11.06 4.21
C TYR A 21 3.33 12.22 4.23
N GLU A 22 3.14 12.89 3.09
CA GLU A 22 2.21 14.01 2.99
C GLU A 22 0.75 13.58 3.22
N ALA A 23 0.35 12.41 2.70
CA ALA A 23 -0.97 11.85 2.93
C ALA A 23 -1.24 11.53 4.41
N LEU A 24 -0.22 11.07 5.15
CA LEU A 24 -0.35 10.71 6.56
C LEU A 24 -0.31 11.92 7.50
N PHE A 25 0.57 12.88 7.24
CA PHE A 25 0.85 14.00 8.14
C PHE A 25 0.28 15.34 7.66
N GLY A 26 -0.29 15.39 6.46
CA GLY A 26 -0.84 16.60 5.84
C GLY A 26 0.21 17.66 5.47
N ARG A 27 1.50 17.30 5.53
CA ARG A 27 2.62 18.21 5.22
C ARG A 27 3.78 17.41 4.62
N PRO A 28 4.55 17.97 3.69
CA PRO A 28 5.71 17.28 3.13
C PRO A 28 6.83 17.15 4.18
N PRO A 29 7.65 16.09 4.10
CA PRO A 29 8.73 15.82 5.06
C PRO A 29 9.80 16.92 5.05
N PHE A 30 10.04 17.53 3.90
CA PHE A 30 11.05 18.58 3.69
C PHE A 30 10.43 19.94 3.37
N ALA A 31 9.35 20.34 4.06
CA ALA A 31 8.75 21.65 3.86
C ALA A 31 9.81 22.78 3.98
N SER A 32 9.97 23.56 2.92
CA SER A 32 10.99 24.60 2.79
C SER A 32 10.44 25.82 2.07
N ARG A 33 10.97 27.01 2.37
CA ARG A 33 10.52 28.27 1.76
C ARG A 33 11.30 28.64 0.50
N SER A 34 12.44 27.99 0.28
CA SER A 34 13.33 28.18 -0.87
C SER A 34 13.82 26.83 -1.40
N TYR A 35 14.11 26.75 -2.70
CA TYR A 35 14.72 25.58 -3.34
C TYR A 35 16.07 25.21 -2.71
N THR A 36 16.88 26.21 -2.35
CA THR A 36 18.18 25.98 -1.70
C THR A 36 18.04 25.29 -0.35
N GLU A 37 17.03 25.68 0.43
CA GLU A 37 16.75 25.10 1.74
C GLU A 37 16.17 23.67 1.61
N LEU A 38 15.41 23.40 0.55
CA LEU A 38 14.95 22.06 0.20
C LEU A 38 16.13 21.13 -0.10
N GLU A 39 17.02 21.60 -0.97
CA GLU A 39 18.19 20.85 -1.42
C GLU A 39 19.14 20.54 -0.26
N GLU A 40 19.35 21.51 0.65
CA GLU A 40 20.10 21.30 1.89
C GLU A 40 19.45 20.27 2.80
N LYS A 41 18.11 20.28 2.96
CA LYS A 41 17.39 19.30 3.79
C LYS A 41 17.43 17.89 3.20
N ILE A 42 17.35 17.78 1.88
CA ILE A 42 17.45 16.49 1.17
C ILE A 42 18.87 15.92 1.30
N ARG A 43 19.91 16.75 1.12
CA ARG A 43 21.33 16.34 1.23
C ARG A 43 21.83 16.19 2.66
N SER A 44 21.12 16.73 3.63
CA SER A 44 21.47 16.65 5.05
C SER A 44 21.40 15.21 5.55
N ASP A 45 22.35 14.78 6.37
CA ASP A 45 22.38 13.45 6.99
C ASP A 45 21.40 13.27 8.17
N LYS A 46 20.56 14.29 8.45
CA LYS A 46 19.59 14.23 9.55
C LYS A 46 18.56 13.13 9.32
N PRO A 47 18.29 12.24 10.27
CA PRO A 47 17.24 11.23 10.12
C PRO A 47 15.88 11.90 9.90
N ILE A 48 15.01 11.23 9.17
CA ILE A 48 13.66 11.74 8.90
C ILE A 48 12.84 11.62 10.19
N GLU A 49 12.45 12.77 10.73
CA GLU A 49 11.62 12.83 11.92
C GLU A 49 10.16 12.57 11.56
N LEU A 50 9.68 11.37 11.86
CA LEU A 50 8.25 11.06 11.78
C LEU A 50 7.53 11.73 12.95
N CYS A 51 6.47 12.46 12.65
CA CYS A 51 5.68 13.13 13.69
C CYS A 51 5.08 12.08 14.64
N PRO A 52 5.01 12.35 15.94
CA PRO A 52 4.39 11.43 16.91
C PRO A 52 2.87 11.30 16.74
N SER A 53 2.25 12.17 15.94
CA SER A 53 0.81 12.17 15.63
C SER A 53 0.60 12.46 14.13
N PRO A 54 -0.33 11.75 13.44
CA PRO A 54 -1.15 10.64 13.94
C PRO A 54 -0.35 9.36 14.23
N HIS A 55 -0.92 8.48 15.07
CA HIS A 55 -0.34 7.14 15.28
C HIS A 55 -0.48 6.31 13.99
N VAL A 56 0.66 6.08 13.33
CA VAL A 56 0.76 5.18 12.17
C VAL A 56 1.06 3.76 12.63
N SER A 57 0.60 2.76 11.87
CA SER A 57 0.94 1.35 12.14
C SER A 57 2.45 1.13 12.02
N ARG A 58 2.96 0.07 12.66
CA ARG A 58 4.39 -0.23 12.64
C ARG A 58 4.86 -0.55 11.22
N GLU A 59 4.02 -1.23 10.45
CA GLU A 59 4.25 -1.62 9.07
C GLU A 59 4.29 -0.38 8.16
N CYS A 60 3.38 0.57 8.37
CA CYS A 60 3.39 1.85 7.65
C CYS A 60 4.69 2.63 7.93
N ARG A 61 5.09 2.69 9.20
CA ARG A 61 6.32 3.35 9.63
C ARG A 61 7.56 2.72 9.00
N ASP A 62 7.61 1.38 8.96
CA ASP A 62 8.71 0.63 8.36
C ASP A 62 8.85 0.94 6.87
N LEU A 63 7.75 0.81 6.11
CA LEU A 63 7.73 1.12 4.68
C LEU A 63 8.19 2.56 4.41
N LEU A 64 7.68 3.52 5.18
CA LEU A 64 7.98 4.94 4.99
C LEU A 64 9.47 5.25 5.20
N LEU A 65 10.09 4.65 6.21
CA LEU A 65 11.53 4.81 6.47
C LEU A 65 12.37 4.18 5.37
N ARG A 66 11.97 3.01 4.84
CA ARG A 66 12.68 2.33 3.75
C ARG A 66 12.54 3.03 2.39
N LEU A 67 11.39 3.67 2.12
CA LEU A 67 11.16 4.47 0.91
C LEU A 67 11.96 5.78 0.94
N LEU A 68 12.03 6.40 2.11
CA LEU A 68 12.74 7.67 2.30
C LEU A 68 14.20 7.46 2.73
N ASP A 69 14.80 6.32 2.40
CA ASP A 69 16.23 6.11 2.52
C ASP A 69 16.97 6.98 1.48
N ARG A 70 17.95 7.73 1.95
CA ARG A 70 18.71 8.67 1.11
C ARG A 70 19.67 7.94 0.18
N ASP A 71 20.24 6.84 0.64
CA ASP A 71 21.13 6.04 -0.20
C ASP A 71 20.25 5.19 -1.14
N PRO A 72 20.31 5.44 -2.47
CA PRO A 72 19.55 4.65 -3.43
C PRO A 72 19.94 3.16 -3.38
N GLU A 73 21.16 2.82 -2.97
CA GLU A 73 21.63 1.42 -2.89
C GLU A 73 21.00 0.64 -1.74
N THR A 74 20.70 1.30 -0.62
CA THR A 74 20.03 0.67 0.53
C THR A 74 18.52 0.90 0.55
N ARG A 75 18.02 1.84 -0.28
CA ARG A 75 16.59 2.07 -0.48
C ARG A 75 15.89 0.79 -0.91
N ILE A 76 14.68 0.60 -0.41
CA ILE A 76 13.82 -0.54 -0.77
C ILE A 76 13.76 -0.73 -2.29
N SER A 77 13.90 -1.97 -2.73
CA SER A 77 13.72 -2.32 -4.14
C SER A 77 12.24 -2.37 -4.52
N PHE A 78 11.93 -2.38 -5.82
CA PHE A 78 10.54 -2.52 -6.27
C PHE A 78 9.92 -3.86 -5.83
N ASP A 79 10.68 -4.96 -5.92
CA ASP A 79 10.19 -6.27 -5.51
C ASP A 79 9.83 -6.29 -4.02
N GLU A 80 10.68 -5.71 -3.18
CA GLU A 80 10.41 -5.59 -1.74
C GLU A 80 9.28 -4.62 -1.42
N PHE A 81 9.12 -3.56 -2.22
CA PHE A 81 8.04 -2.59 -2.07
C PHE A 81 6.67 -3.25 -2.33
N PHE A 82 6.53 -3.98 -3.44
CA PHE A 82 5.27 -4.63 -3.81
C PHE A 82 4.93 -5.82 -2.91
N THR A 83 5.93 -6.46 -2.31
CA THR A 83 5.72 -7.56 -1.34
C THR A 83 5.62 -7.07 0.11
N HIS A 84 5.72 -5.76 0.35
CA HIS A 84 5.70 -5.22 1.70
C HIS A 84 4.31 -5.42 2.34
N PRO A 85 4.22 -5.87 3.62
CA PRO A 85 2.94 -6.14 4.29
C PRO A 85 1.96 -4.96 4.35
N PHE A 86 2.46 -3.73 4.23
CA PHE A 86 1.63 -2.53 4.17
C PHE A 86 0.98 -2.29 2.80
N VAL A 87 1.61 -2.74 1.71
CA VAL A 87 1.13 -2.47 0.34
C VAL A 87 0.14 -3.54 -0.12
N ASP A 88 0.18 -4.74 0.48
CA ASP A 88 -0.73 -5.89 0.32
C ASP A 88 -1.66 -5.81 -0.91
N LEU A 89 -1.05 -5.92 -2.10
CA LEU A 89 -1.76 -5.82 -3.36
C LEU A 89 -2.63 -7.06 -3.63
N GLU A 90 -2.30 -8.19 -3.01
CA GLU A 90 -3.01 -9.47 -3.19
C GLU A 90 -4.43 -9.41 -2.61
N HIS A 91 -4.59 -8.74 -1.47
CA HIS A 91 -5.90 -8.58 -0.83
C HIS A 91 -6.53 -7.21 -1.03
N MET A 92 -5.92 -6.36 -1.88
CA MET A 92 -6.51 -5.08 -2.24
C MET A 92 -7.90 -5.31 -2.87
N PRO A 93 -8.96 -4.67 -2.36
CA PRO A 93 -10.30 -4.90 -2.86
C PRO A 93 -10.44 -4.40 -4.29
N SER A 94 -10.53 -5.34 -5.22
CA SER A 94 -10.66 -5.14 -6.65
C SER A 94 -11.68 -6.14 -7.20
N ALA A 95 -12.18 -5.90 -8.41
CA ALA A 95 -13.10 -6.84 -9.06
C ALA A 95 -12.47 -8.23 -9.25
N GLU A 96 -11.15 -8.29 -9.46
CA GLU A 96 -10.41 -9.54 -9.61
C GLU A 96 -10.27 -10.29 -8.28
N SER A 97 -9.84 -9.62 -7.21
CA SER A 97 -9.72 -10.24 -5.88
C SER A 97 -11.06 -10.71 -5.33
N LEU A 98 -12.15 -9.98 -5.61
CA LEU A 98 -13.51 -10.40 -5.24
C LEU A 98 -13.99 -11.63 -6.04
N GLY A 99 -13.62 -11.70 -7.32
CA GLY A 99 -13.87 -12.87 -8.16
C GLY A 99 -13.12 -14.10 -7.65
N GLN A 100 -11.86 -13.94 -7.25
CA GLN A 100 -11.06 -15.00 -6.63
C GLN A 100 -11.66 -15.47 -5.30
N ALA A 101 -12.08 -14.53 -4.44
CA ALA A 101 -12.74 -14.85 -3.18
C ALA A 101 -14.03 -15.65 -3.37
N THR A 102 -14.84 -15.27 -4.37
CA THR A 102 -16.08 -15.97 -4.72
C THR A 102 -15.80 -17.37 -5.24
N ALA A 103 -14.77 -17.54 -6.08
CA ALA A 103 -14.35 -18.87 -6.54
C ALA A 103 -13.92 -19.78 -5.39
N LEU A 104 -13.15 -19.26 -4.43
CA LEU A 104 -12.73 -20.00 -3.23
C LEU A 104 -13.92 -20.42 -2.36
N VAL A 105 -14.92 -19.55 -2.20
CA VAL A 105 -16.16 -19.89 -1.46
C VAL A 105 -16.95 -20.98 -2.18
N LEU A 106 -17.08 -20.91 -3.50
CA LEU A 106 -17.79 -21.94 -4.27
C LEU A 106 -17.10 -23.31 -4.14
N GLU A 107 -15.77 -23.34 -4.20
CA GLU A 107 -15.00 -24.57 -3.98
C GLU A 107 -15.14 -25.08 -2.53
N ALA A 108 -15.13 -24.17 -1.56
CA ALA A 108 -15.32 -24.51 -0.15
C ALA A 108 -16.69 -25.16 0.11
N VAL A 109 -17.76 -24.62 -0.46
CA VAL A 109 -19.13 -25.18 -0.36
C VAL A 109 -19.17 -26.58 -0.94
N GLN A 110 -18.58 -26.78 -2.12
CA GLN A 110 -18.52 -28.10 -2.75
C GLN A 110 -17.77 -29.11 -1.87
N LYS A 111 -16.64 -28.71 -1.25
CA LYS A 111 -15.90 -29.59 -0.33
C LYS A 111 -16.68 -29.92 0.94
N ASP A 112 -17.44 -28.96 1.46
CA ASP A 112 -18.28 -29.15 2.64
C ASP A 112 -19.41 -30.16 2.36
N GLU A 113 -20.03 -30.08 1.17
CA GLU A 113 -21.02 -31.05 0.69
C GLU A 113 -20.44 -32.47 0.52
N THR A 114 -19.16 -32.59 0.14
CA THR A 114 -18.47 -33.88 0.04
C THR A 114 -18.02 -34.45 1.40
N GLY A 115 -18.22 -33.72 2.50
CA GLY A 115 -17.83 -34.13 3.85
C GLY A 115 -16.36 -33.85 4.21
N GLU A 116 -15.60 -33.16 3.34
CA GLU A 116 -14.22 -32.74 3.60
C GLU A 116 -14.17 -31.40 4.37
N HIS A 117 -14.73 -31.38 5.59
CA HIS A 117 -14.90 -30.15 6.38
C HIS A 117 -13.59 -29.41 6.68
N SER A 118 -12.47 -30.13 6.88
CA SER A 118 -11.16 -29.50 7.14
C SER A 118 -10.63 -28.75 5.91
N GLY A 119 -10.86 -29.29 4.71
CA GLY A 119 -10.46 -28.64 3.46
C GLY A 119 -11.35 -27.43 3.17
N ALA A 120 -12.66 -27.59 3.34
CA ALA A 120 -13.63 -26.52 3.21
C ALA A 120 -13.32 -25.34 4.16
N LEU A 121 -13.03 -25.61 5.44
CA LEU A 121 -12.69 -24.57 6.41
C LEU A 121 -11.45 -23.75 5.98
N SER A 122 -10.40 -24.42 5.48
CA SER A 122 -9.20 -23.73 5.01
C SER A 122 -9.49 -22.79 3.83
N LEU A 123 -10.38 -23.19 2.91
CA LEU A 123 -10.78 -22.37 1.76
C LEU A 123 -11.67 -21.20 2.19
N TYR A 124 -12.56 -21.39 3.15
CA TYR A 124 -13.32 -20.29 3.74
C TYR A 124 -12.41 -19.26 4.40
N CYS A 125 -11.41 -19.69 5.18
CA CYS A 125 -10.45 -18.77 5.80
C CYS A 125 -9.70 -17.95 4.75
N ARG A 126 -9.22 -18.58 3.67
CA ARG A 126 -8.56 -17.88 2.56
C ARG A 126 -9.48 -16.90 1.84
N ALA A 127 -10.74 -17.27 1.62
CA ALA A 127 -11.70 -16.35 1.02
C ALA A 127 -11.94 -15.11 1.90
N LEU A 128 -11.97 -15.28 3.22
CA LEU A 128 -12.14 -14.17 4.16
C LEU A 128 -10.95 -13.19 4.13
N GLU A 129 -9.73 -13.64 3.82
CA GLU A 129 -8.58 -12.76 3.64
C GLU A 129 -8.81 -11.72 2.53
N HIS A 130 -9.59 -12.06 1.49
CA HIS A 130 -9.98 -11.12 0.43
C HIS A 130 -11.25 -10.30 0.75
N PHE A 131 -12.23 -10.87 1.47
CA PHE A 131 -13.46 -10.16 1.80
C PHE A 131 -13.29 -9.13 2.92
N VAL A 132 -12.43 -9.39 3.91
CA VAL A 132 -12.24 -8.50 5.06
C VAL A 132 -11.75 -7.11 4.64
N PRO A 133 -10.72 -6.97 3.78
CA PRO A 133 -10.31 -5.67 3.25
C PRO A 133 -11.42 -4.96 2.45
N ALA A 134 -12.20 -5.69 1.66
CA ALA A 134 -13.32 -5.12 0.90
C ALA A 134 -14.38 -4.50 1.81
N ILE A 135 -14.75 -5.21 2.88
CA ILE A 135 -15.72 -4.72 3.88
C ILE A 135 -15.16 -3.49 4.61
N HIS A 136 -13.88 -3.50 4.99
CA HIS A 136 -13.27 -2.32 5.62
C HIS A 136 -13.24 -1.10 4.69
N CYS A 137 -13.00 -1.28 3.39
CA CYS A 137 -13.10 -0.18 2.42
C CYS A 137 -14.51 0.39 2.30
N GLU A 138 -15.55 -0.44 2.38
CA GLU A 138 -16.95 0.02 2.36
C GLU A 138 -17.37 0.73 3.66
N LEU A 139 -16.79 0.34 4.80
CA LEU A 139 -17.16 0.84 6.12
C LEU A 139 -16.35 2.05 6.60
N LEU A 140 -15.29 2.47 5.88
CA LEU A 140 -14.59 3.71 6.21
C LEU A 140 -15.52 4.91 5.93
N PRO A 141 -15.89 5.71 6.94
CA PRO A 141 -16.80 6.85 6.80
C PRO A 141 -16.18 8.05 6.06
N TYR A 142 -15.00 7.87 5.45
CA TYR A 142 -14.42 8.85 4.55
C TYR A 142 -15.01 8.66 3.16
N HIS A 143 -16.23 9.17 3.02
CA HIS A 143 -16.83 9.47 1.73
C HIS A 143 -15.87 10.44 1.00
N CYS A 144 -14.94 9.90 0.22
CA CYS A 144 -14.19 10.68 -0.77
C CYS A 144 -15.16 10.94 -1.92
N PRO A 145 -15.67 12.17 -2.10
CA PRO A 145 -16.60 12.48 -3.17
C PRO A 145 -15.79 12.56 -4.47
N GLY A 146 -15.56 11.44 -5.14
CA GLY A 146 -14.84 11.44 -6.42
C GLY A 146 -14.43 10.09 -6.98
N PHE A 147 -14.31 9.05 -6.16
CA PHE A 147 -14.05 7.70 -6.64
C PHE A 147 -15.28 6.83 -6.43
N THR A 148 -16.24 6.93 -7.36
CA THR A 148 -17.22 5.86 -7.50
C THR A 148 -16.48 4.63 -7.98
N CYS A 149 -16.14 3.72 -7.06
CA CYS A 149 -15.86 2.34 -7.43
C CYS A 149 -17.19 1.76 -7.94
N THR A 150 -17.47 1.94 -9.22
CA THR A 150 -18.60 1.30 -9.89
C THR A 150 -18.27 -0.18 -9.97
N ILE A 151 -18.52 -0.92 -8.88
CA ILE A 151 -18.64 -2.37 -8.95
C ILE A 151 -19.81 -2.60 -9.91
N GLY A 152 -19.49 -3.20 -11.05
CA GLY A 152 -20.31 -3.22 -12.25
C GLY A 152 -21.75 -3.66 -11.96
N ASN A 153 -22.69 -2.74 -12.17
CA ASN A 153 -24.01 -3.12 -12.63
C ASN A 153 -23.86 -3.53 -14.10
N THR A 154 -24.04 -4.80 -14.38
CA THR A 154 -24.30 -5.32 -15.72
C THR A 154 -25.50 -6.23 -15.66
N PRO A 155 -26.27 -6.29 -16.76
CA PRO A 155 -27.43 -5.45 -17.07
C PRO A 155 -28.75 -5.95 -16.47
#